data_AF-A0A243W7D9-F1
#
_entry.id   AF-A0A243W7D9-F1
#
_cell.length_a   1.000
_cell.length_b   1.000
_cell.length_c   1.000
_cell.angle_alpha   90.00
_cell.angle_beta   90.00
_cell.angle_gamma   90.00
#
_symmetry.space_group_name_H-M   'P 1'
#
loop_
_entity.id
_entity.type
_entity.pdbx_description
1 polymer ?
#
loop_
_entity_poly.entity_id
_entity_poly.type
_entity_poly.pdbx_seq_one_letter_code
_entity_poly.pdbx_strand_id
1 'polypeptide(L)'
;MRTFLLRLRKLLLVVLGLVLGAVALLAASILTEDPPKAGLCMAASREASVGGVWLGLYQDGTFAFGHFERDIHARGTYRFQGDTLLLSADPGTTISRQQPRCRFVLRGRRLVQLPAPNGEAYIGYVVVRRGARGACAGG
;
A
#
# COMPACT_ATOMS: atom_id res chain seq x y z
N MET A 1 42.81 -10.27 -39.21
CA MET A 1 42.35 -10.91 -37.96
C MET A 1 42.34 -9.95 -36.75
N ARG A 2 43.42 -9.20 -36.45
CA ARG A 2 43.48 -8.24 -35.31
C ARG A 2 42.40 -7.12 -35.33
N THR A 3 42.10 -6.56 -36.50
CA THR A 3 41.10 -5.49 -36.66
C THR A 3 39.66 -5.94 -36.38
N PHE A 4 39.34 -7.20 -36.68
CA PHE A 4 38.04 -7.80 -36.38
C PHE A 4 37.86 -7.98 -34.86
N LEU A 5 38.88 -8.47 -34.17
CA LEU A 5 38.88 -8.65 -32.72
C LEU A 5 38.70 -7.31 -31.96
N LEU A 6 39.35 -6.25 -32.46
CA LEU A 6 39.23 -4.88 -31.91
C LEU A 6 37.82 -4.29 -32.08
N ARG A 7 37.18 -4.53 -33.24
CA ARG A 7 35.80 -4.08 -33.49
C ARG A 7 34.79 -4.85 -32.64
N LEU A 8 34.97 -6.15 -32.48
CA LEU A 8 34.12 -6.99 -31.63
C LEU A 8 34.20 -6.58 -30.15
N ARG A 9 35.41 -6.32 -29.63
CA ARG A 9 35.60 -5.84 -28.24
C ARG A 9 34.91 -4.50 -27.99
N LYS A 10 34.99 -3.56 -28.93
CA LYS A 10 34.30 -2.25 -28.82
C LYS A 10 32.79 -2.43 -28.80
N LEU A 11 32.25 -3.28 -29.67
CA LEU A 11 30.82 -3.55 -29.70
C LEU A 11 30.34 -4.16 -28.38
N LEU A 12 31.09 -5.11 -27.84
CA LEU A 12 30.77 -5.81 -26.60
C LEU A 12 30.79 -4.87 -25.38
N LEU A 13 31.73 -3.92 -25.34
CA LEU A 13 31.77 -2.88 -24.31
C LEU A 13 30.59 -1.90 -24.41
N VAL A 14 30.17 -1.53 -25.62
CA VAL A 14 29.01 -0.66 -25.83
C VAL A 14 27.72 -1.35 -25.39
N VAL A 15 27.52 -2.61 -25.78
CA VAL A 15 26.34 -3.39 -25.37
C VAL A 15 26.33 -3.59 -23.86
N LEU A 16 27.45 -3.92 -23.24
CA LEU A 16 27.55 -4.07 -21.78
C LEU A 16 27.22 -2.76 -21.05
N GLY A 17 27.72 -1.63 -21.56
CA GLY A 17 27.40 -0.31 -21.02
C GLY A 17 25.91 0.03 -21.12
N LEU A 18 25.27 -0.28 -22.25
CA LEU A 18 23.83 -0.10 -22.43
C LEU A 18 23.01 -0.96 -21.46
N VAL A 19 23.39 -2.23 -21.29
CA VAL A 19 22.70 -3.14 -20.35
C VAL A 19 22.84 -2.64 -18.91
N LEU A 20 24.05 -2.26 -18.48
CA LEU A 20 24.28 -1.72 -17.15
C LEU A 20 23.50 -0.41 -16.91
N GLY A 21 23.45 0.48 -17.92
CA GLY A 21 22.65 1.70 -17.85
C GLY A 21 21.15 1.43 -17.70
N ALA A 22 20.62 0.47 -18.46
CA ALA A 22 19.22 0.08 -18.37
C ALA A 22 18.87 -0.52 -16.99
N VAL A 23 19.73 -1.37 -16.44
CA VAL A 23 19.56 -1.94 -15.08
C VAL A 23 19.60 -0.86 -14.02
N ALA A 24 20.50 0.12 -14.13
CA ALA A 24 20.58 1.24 -13.19
C ALA A 24 19.33 2.12 -13.23
N LEU A 25 18.78 2.41 -14.42
CA LEU A 25 17.51 3.14 -14.56
C LEU A 25 16.33 2.37 -13.93
N LEU A 26 16.29 1.04 -14.12
CA LEU A 26 15.26 0.21 -13.50
C LEU A 26 15.39 0.20 -11.98
N ALA A 27 16.61 0.09 -11.45
CA ALA A 27 16.86 0.15 -10.01
C ALA A 27 16.47 1.50 -9.41
N ALA A 28 16.78 2.61 -10.10
CA ALA A 28 16.41 3.96 -9.65
C ALA A 28 14.89 4.17 -9.59
N SER A 29 14.14 3.65 -10.57
CA SER A 29 12.68 3.71 -10.56
C SER A 29 12.05 2.87 -9.45
N ILE A 30 12.65 1.73 -9.10
CA ILE A 30 12.22 0.92 -7.94
C ILE A 30 12.55 1.62 -6.61
N LEU A 31 13.63 2.41 -6.54
CA LEU A 31 14.04 3.11 -5.32
C LEU A 31 13.30 4.44 -5.07
N THR A 32 12.49 4.90 -6.03
CA THR A 32 11.64 6.09 -5.85
C THR A 32 10.35 5.68 -5.13
N GLU A 33 10.48 5.05 -3.97
CA GLU A 33 9.34 4.64 -3.15
C GLU A 33 8.91 5.84 -2.29
N ASP A 34 7.63 6.22 -2.42
CA ASP A 34 7.04 7.26 -1.58
C ASP A 34 7.32 6.95 -0.10
N PRO A 35 7.96 7.86 0.66
CA PRO A 35 8.16 7.64 2.08
C PRO A 35 6.79 7.49 2.77
N PRO A 36 6.72 6.70 3.87
CA PRO A 36 5.54 6.66 4.72
C PRO A 36 5.09 8.08 5.03
N LYS A 37 3.88 8.45 4.61
CA LYS A 37 3.34 9.79 4.86
C LYS A 37 3.43 10.09 6.36
N ALA A 38 4.07 11.20 6.72
CA ALA A 38 4.18 11.62 8.11
C ALA A 38 2.79 11.73 8.75
N GLY A 39 2.67 11.31 10.02
CA GLY A 39 1.38 11.32 10.72
C GLY A 39 0.59 10.01 10.66
N LEU A 40 1.23 8.86 10.40
CA LEU A 40 0.60 7.54 10.57
C LEU A 40 0.19 7.35 12.05
N CYS A 41 -1.11 7.29 12.32
CA CYS A 41 -1.65 7.14 13.67
C CYS A 41 -2.00 5.67 13.98
N MET A 42 -2.46 4.92 12.99
CA MET A 42 -2.82 3.51 13.12
C MET A 42 -2.49 2.79 11.83
N ALA A 43 -1.84 1.63 11.94
CA ALA A 43 -1.69 0.72 10.83
C ALA A 43 -2.41 -0.58 11.18
N ALA A 44 -3.02 -1.22 10.19
CA ALA A 44 -3.56 -2.55 10.34
C ALA A 44 -3.14 -3.41 9.16
N SER A 45 -2.67 -4.63 9.43
CA SER A 45 -2.27 -5.53 8.37
C SER A 45 -2.79 -6.95 8.57
N ARG A 46 -2.97 -7.66 7.46
CA ARG A 46 -3.19 -9.10 7.44
C ARG A 46 -2.14 -9.71 6.54
N GLU A 47 -1.27 -10.52 7.10
CA GLU A 47 -0.38 -11.36 6.32
C GLU A 47 -1.19 -12.51 5.71
N ALA A 48 -0.99 -12.75 4.42
CA ALA A 48 -1.54 -13.88 3.69
C ALA A 48 -0.54 -14.28 2.60
N SER A 49 -0.48 -15.58 2.29
CA SER A 49 0.43 -16.13 1.28
C SER A 49 0.24 -15.49 -0.11
N VAL A 50 -0.98 -15.04 -0.40
CA VAL A 50 -1.36 -14.22 -1.56
C VAL A 50 -2.41 -13.21 -1.08
N GLY A 51 -2.30 -11.94 -1.47
CA GLY A 51 -3.29 -10.92 -1.13
C GLY A 51 -3.27 -10.48 0.34
N GLY A 52 -2.06 -10.28 0.88
CA GLY A 52 -1.88 -9.50 2.10
C GLY A 52 -2.54 -8.13 1.98
N VAL A 53 -2.92 -7.56 3.11
CA VAL A 53 -3.57 -6.25 3.16
C VAL A 53 -2.84 -5.38 4.17
N TRP A 54 -2.64 -4.13 3.81
CA TRP A 54 -2.16 -3.06 4.68
C TRP A 54 -3.15 -1.88 4.62
N LEU A 55 -3.50 -1.35 5.78
CA LEU A 55 -4.34 -0.17 5.96
C LEU A 55 -3.60 0.80 6.88
N GLY A 56 -3.25 1.98 6.38
CA GLY A 56 -2.73 3.09 7.16
C GLY A 56 -3.81 4.15 7.38
N LEU A 57 -4.01 4.57 8.62
CA LEU A 57 -4.84 5.72 9.01
C LEU A 57 -3.90 6.85 9.45
N TYR A 58 -4.15 8.05 8.94
CA TYR A 58 -3.32 9.23 9.20
C TYR A 58 -4.04 10.23 10.11
N GLN A 59 -3.27 11.08 10.78
CA GLN A 59 -3.80 12.10 11.70
C GLN A 59 -4.70 13.14 11.00
N ASP A 60 -4.51 13.35 9.70
CA ASP A 60 -5.30 14.29 8.88
C ASP A 60 -6.68 13.73 8.46
N GLY A 61 -7.09 12.57 8.98
CA GLY A 61 -8.36 11.93 8.63
C GLY A 61 -8.35 11.20 7.29
N THR A 62 -7.17 11.04 6.66
CA THR A 62 -7.02 10.25 5.43
C THR A 62 -6.58 8.81 5.71
N PHE A 63 -6.86 7.91 4.76
CA PHE A 63 -6.34 6.54 4.80
C PHE A 63 -5.61 6.18 3.51
N ALA A 64 -4.73 5.18 3.61
CA ALA A 64 -4.14 4.48 2.49
C ALA A 64 -4.36 2.98 2.66
N PHE A 65 -4.72 2.30 1.56
CA PHE A 65 -5.03 0.88 1.54
C PHE A 65 -4.31 0.20 0.37
N GLY A 66 -3.67 -0.93 0.67
CA GLY A 66 -2.68 -1.54 -0.19
C GLY A 66 -2.45 -3.02 0.11
N HIS A 67 -1.62 -3.67 -0.70
CA HIS A 67 -1.09 -4.99 -0.33
C HIS A 67 0.01 -4.86 0.73
N PHE A 68 0.81 -3.80 0.60
CA PHE A 68 1.88 -3.40 1.50
C PHE A 68 1.87 -1.88 1.63
N GLU A 69 2.60 -1.33 2.60
CA GLU A 69 2.74 0.12 2.78
C GLU A 69 3.23 0.85 1.52
N ARG A 70 3.97 0.16 0.66
CA ARG A 70 4.55 0.69 -0.59
C ARG A 70 3.70 0.44 -1.84
N ASP A 71 2.63 -0.33 -1.71
CA ASP A 71 1.76 -0.74 -2.82
C ASP A 71 0.31 -0.35 -2.51
N ILE A 72 0.03 0.94 -2.66
CA ILE A 72 -1.25 1.57 -2.33
C ILE A 72 -2.13 1.66 -3.57
N HIS A 73 -3.27 0.97 -3.55
CA HIS A 73 -4.25 0.99 -4.64
C HIS A 73 -5.54 1.74 -4.31
N ALA A 74 -5.74 2.13 -3.05
CA ALA A 74 -6.87 2.97 -2.64
C ALA A 74 -6.48 3.99 -1.58
N ARG A 75 -7.05 5.19 -1.71
CA ARG A 75 -6.93 6.30 -0.76
C ARG A 75 -8.30 6.90 -0.51
N GLY A 76 -8.41 7.67 0.56
CA GLY A 76 -9.60 8.45 0.84
C GLY A 76 -9.64 8.94 2.27
N THR A 77 -10.84 9.06 2.81
CA THR A 77 -11.10 9.58 4.15
C THR A 77 -11.63 8.51 5.08
N TYR A 78 -11.35 8.66 6.37
CA TYR A 78 -11.93 7.81 7.40
C TYR A 78 -12.55 8.61 8.53
N ARG A 79 -13.44 7.96 9.28
CA ARG A 79 -13.95 8.46 10.55
C ARG A 79 -14.25 7.32 11.50
N PHE A 80 -14.12 7.58 12.80
CA PHE A 80 -14.62 6.69 13.83
C PHE A 80 -16.03 7.11 14.27
N GLN A 81 -16.88 6.13 14.53
CA GLN A 81 -18.18 6.29 15.16
C GLN A 81 -18.29 5.23 16.26
N GLY A 82 -17.91 5.60 17.49
CA GLY A 82 -17.62 4.63 18.55
C GLY A 82 -16.53 3.64 18.11
N ASP A 83 -16.77 2.35 18.30
CA ASP A 83 -15.85 1.29 17.87
C ASP A 83 -15.87 0.98 16.36
N THR A 84 -16.67 1.72 15.58
CA THR A 84 -16.78 1.48 14.13
C THR A 84 -15.91 2.46 13.35
N LEU A 85 -14.94 1.95 12.60
CA LEU A 85 -14.19 2.65 11.57
C LEU A 85 -14.98 2.65 10.26
N LEU A 86 -15.21 3.81 9.68
CA LEU A 86 -15.81 3.99 8.35
C LEU A 86 -14.75 4.52 7.39
N LEU A 87 -14.55 3.84 6.27
CA LEU A 87 -13.68 4.27 5.17
C LEU A 87 -14.53 4.71 3.97
N SER A 88 -14.15 5.82 3.34
CA SER A 88 -14.71 6.32 2.09
C SER A 88 -13.58 6.61 1.11
N ALA A 89 -13.48 5.79 0.07
CA ALA A 89 -12.49 5.94 -0.98
C ALA A 89 -12.73 7.20 -1.83
N ASP A 90 -11.64 7.73 -2.38
CA ASP A 90 -11.69 8.84 -3.33
C ASP A 90 -12.43 8.42 -4.61
N PRO A 91 -13.07 9.38 -5.33
CA PRO A 91 -13.79 9.10 -6.56
C PRO A 91 -12.95 8.28 -7.56
N GLY A 92 -13.54 7.22 -8.10
CA GLY A 92 -12.87 6.35 -9.08
C GLY A 92 -11.96 5.26 -8.47
N THR A 93 -11.83 5.20 -7.14
CA THR A 93 -11.06 4.15 -6.46
C THR A 93 -11.96 3.25 -5.60
N THR A 94 -11.51 2.01 -5.36
CA THR A 94 -12.25 1.04 -4.56
C THR A 94 -11.33 0.36 -3.56
N ILE A 95 -11.82 0.12 -2.35
CA ILE A 95 -11.02 -0.40 -1.24
C ILE A 95 -10.90 -1.92 -1.34
N SER A 96 -12.04 -2.62 -1.32
CA SER A 96 -12.08 -4.07 -1.35
C SER A 96 -13.26 -4.53 -2.19
N ARG A 97 -13.02 -5.50 -3.08
CA ARG A 97 -14.06 -6.11 -3.94
C ARG A 97 -14.95 -5.06 -4.62
N GLN A 98 -14.32 -4.02 -5.18
CA GLN A 98 -14.99 -2.93 -5.88
C GLN A 98 -15.92 -2.05 -5.02
N GLN A 99 -15.83 -2.12 -3.69
CA GLN A 99 -16.60 -1.27 -2.80
C GLN A 99 -15.87 0.05 -2.53
N PRO A 100 -16.49 1.22 -2.79
CA PRO A 100 -15.90 2.52 -2.47
C PRO A 100 -16.05 2.88 -0.98
N ARG A 101 -16.83 2.11 -0.21
CA ARG A 101 -17.05 2.33 1.21
C ARG A 101 -16.93 1.01 1.97
N CYS A 102 -16.24 1.04 3.09
CA CYS A 102 -16.10 -0.12 3.97
C CYS A 102 -16.29 0.28 5.43
N ARG A 103 -16.76 -0.66 6.24
CA ARG A 103 -16.94 -0.48 7.68
C ARG A 103 -16.20 -1.58 8.40
N PHE A 104 -15.50 -1.22 9.46
CA PHE A 104 -14.79 -2.17 10.32
C PHE A 104 -15.18 -1.90 11.77
N VAL A 105 -15.35 -2.95 12.55
CA VAL A 105 -15.49 -2.82 14.01
C VAL A 105 -14.15 -3.15 14.64
N LEU A 106 -13.67 -2.24 15.49
CA LEU A 106 -12.50 -2.47 16.32
C LEU A 106 -12.89 -3.41 17.48
N ARG A 107 -12.33 -4.62 17.48
CA ARG A 107 -12.45 -5.60 18.57
C ARG A 107 -11.07 -5.89 19.14
N GLY A 108 -10.74 -5.24 20.25
CA GLY A 108 -9.41 -5.32 20.85
C GLY A 108 -8.34 -4.78 19.88
N ARG A 109 -7.48 -5.67 19.37
CA ARG A 109 -6.42 -5.32 18.39
C ARG A 109 -6.75 -5.75 16.95
N ARG A 110 -8.02 -5.97 16.64
CA ARG A 110 -8.46 -6.43 15.31
C ARG A 110 -9.51 -5.49 14.76
N LEU A 111 -9.38 -5.08 13.50
CA LEU A 111 -10.49 -4.51 12.74
C LEU A 111 -11.18 -5.66 12.02
N VAL A 112 -12.46 -5.86 12.33
CA VAL A 112 -13.30 -6.88 11.69
C VAL A 112 -14.20 -6.18 10.69
N GLN A 113 -14.06 -6.52 9.41
CA GLN A 113 -14.91 -5.94 8.37
C GLN A 113 -16.38 -6.34 8.62
N LEU A 114 -17.27 -5.35 8.59
CA LEU A 114 -18.71 -5.59 8.62
C LEU A 114 -19.20 -5.93 7.21
N PRO A 115 -20.20 -6.83 7.09
CA PRO A 115 -20.83 -7.11 5.81
C PRO A 115 -21.38 -5.81 5.22
N ALA A 116 -21.28 -5.71 3.90
CA ALA A 116 -21.98 -4.66 3.19
C ALA A 116 -23.51 -4.85 3.36
N PRO A 117 -24.33 -3.78 3.21
CA PRO A 117 -25.78 -3.84 3.42
C PRO A 117 -26.49 -4.92 2.60
N ASN A 118 -25.85 -5.42 1.53
CA ASN A 118 -26.32 -6.50 0.67
C ASN A 118 -26.08 -7.92 1.21
N GLY A 119 -25.54 -8.09 2.42
CA GLY A 119 -25.45 -9.38 3.11
C GLY A 119 -24.25 -10.25 2.72
N GLU A 120 -23.28 -9.74 1.96
CA GLU A 120 -22.06 -10.50 1.68
C GLU A 120 -21.17 -10.58 2.93
N ALA A 121 -21.06 -11.78 3.50
CA ALA A 121 -20.24 -12.05 4.68
C ALA A 121 -18.75 -12.05 4.32
N TYR A 122 -17.96 -11.20 4.97
CA TYR A 122 -16.52 -11.15 4.77
C TYR A 122 -15.77 -11.12 6.09
N ILE A 123 -15.01 -12.19 6.37
CA ILE A 123 -14.07 -12.26 7.49
C ILE A 123 -12.67 -11.92 6.94
N GLY A 124 -12.42 -10.63 6.77
CA GLY A 124 -11.07 -10.09 6.77
C GLY A 124 -10.86 -9.40 8.11
N TYR A 125 -9.98 -9.94 8.97
CA TYR A 125 -9.46 -9.16 10.08
C TYR A 125 -8.08 -8.63 9.72
N VAL A 126 -7.82 -7.37 10.09
CA VAL A 126 -6.47 -6.79 10.06
C VAL A 126 -6.04 -6.48 11.50
N VAL A 127 -4.81 -6.86 11.84
CA VAL A 127 -4.24 -6.68 13.18
C VAL A 127 -3.72 -5.26 13.30
N VAL A 128 -4.21 -4.55 14.29
CA VAL A 128 -3.90 -3.15 14.53
C VAL A 128 -2.56 -3.01 15.27
N ARG A 129 -1.68 -2.18 14.72
CA ARG A 129 -0.49 -1.63 15.37
C ARG A 129 -0.69 -0.12 15.52
N ARG A 130 -0.51 0.41 16.74
CA ARG A 130 -0.50 1.86 16.96
C ARG A 130 0.72 2.46 16.26
N GLY A 131 0.51 3.57 15.55
CA GLY A 131 1.58 4.39 15.00
C GLY A 131 2.41 5.05 16.10
N ALA A 132 3.62 5.47 15.76
CA ALA A 132 4.66 5.81 16.73
C ALA A 132 4.38 7.07 17.59
N ARG A 133 3.34 7.87 17.33
CA ARG A 133 2.89 8.99 18.18
C ARG A 133 1.55 9.52 17.64
N GLY A 134 0.56 9.67 18.52
CA GLY A 134 -0.70 10.38 18.24
C GLY A 134 -1.94 9.49 18.28
N ALA A 135 -2.96 9.94 19.01
CA ALA A 135 -4.31 9.40 18.87
C ALA A 135 -4.82 9.71 17.46
N CYS A 136 -5.43 8.73 16.79
CA CYS A 136 -6.19 9.02 15.57
C CYS A 136 -7.36 9.95 15.93
N ALA A 137 -7.73 10.86 15.04
CA ALA A 137 -8.84 11.78 15.25
C ALA A 137 -10.13 10.97 15.53
N GLY A 138 -10.60 11.05 16.77
CA GLY A 138 -11.73 10.30 17.28
C GLY A 138 -11.96 10.67 18.74
N GLY A 139 -12.70 11.76 18.95
CA GLY A 139 -13.43 12.03 20.20
C GLY A 139 -14.75 11.28 20.22
#